data_AF-A0A3E4NHD7-F1
#
_entry.id   AF-A0A3E4NHD7-F1
#
_cell.length_a   1.000
_cell.length_b   1.000
_cell.length_c   1.000
_cell.angle_alpha   90.00
_cell.angle_beta   90.00
_cell.angle_gamma   90.00
#
_symmetry.space_group_name_H-M   'P 1'
#
loop_
_entity.id
_entity.type
_entity.pdbx_description
1 polymer ?
#
loop_
_entity_poly.entity_id
_entity_poly.type
_entity_poly.pdbx_seq_one_letter_code
_entity_poly.pdbx_strand_id
1 'polypeptide(L)'
;MNLPAYKKISVTKKAVIYLTLFIAFCGWSSIYLSWGGWLSKPSFFIGFFLFCLCIYYCRRITSGEMTNVVNWTLISAFFSIIPAMGDWHASFHSYFYGYIATYYGLFFYYMLRIWKVSPNALMKIVTVFCFIWVAIEIGQQFTYPEYWFLGRQNEWDIVENRMGLWRFYIWGIDFVMLAFAFYAGKAFSSKQYSKVNMIYFIIFTVGILCYCSRKHIVAVVVVIMYAILMIESKHKWKIRIICLVVMAILFYSFYDDYLAMSAEAVDSQGAGEDFIRYLAAKYFIVDFSNSPLYPIFGTGWGSLALGNKLEYCKHVLHFYISDVGIIGYYSTVGLVGVSAIIFYIYKFIRNWKYIDLGYKMFFIMKMILVVFDFWMCWAIGIIAYGTFLYLLDENIKENKLIKSKL
;
A
#
# COMPACT_ATOMS: atom_id res chain seq x y z
N MET A 1 11.29 -14.60 18.83
CA MET A 1 12.48 -14.75 19.71
C MET A 1 13.47 -13.66 19.28
N ASN A 2 14.07 -12.86 20.17
CA ASN A 2 15.05 -11.85 19.70
C ASN A 2 16.29 -12.57 19.18
N LEU A 3 16.41 -12.72 17.85
CA LEU A 3 17.64 -13.23 17.25
C LEU A 3 18.81 -12.34 17.72
N PRO A 4 19.95 -12.91 18.12
CA PRO A 4 21.12 -12.18 18.63
C PRO A 4 21.78 -11.22 17.63
N ALA A 5 21.18 -11.02 16.45
CA ALA A 5 21.69 -10.18 15.36
C ALA A 5 21.15 -8.74 15.35
N TYR A 6 20.17 -8.39 16.21
CA TYR A 6 19.58 -7.05 16.22
C TYR A 6 20.29 -6.14 17.22
N LYS A 7 20.96 -5.08 16.71
CA LYS A 7 21.59 -4.06 17.55
C LYS A 7 20.56 -3.02 18.01
N LYS A 8 20.77 -2.43 19.20
CA LYS A 8 19.98 -1.29 19.67
C LYS A 8 20.11 -0.15 18.65
N ILE A 9 18.98 0.34 18.15
CA ILE A 9 18.95 1.39 17.13
C ILE A 9 19.37 2.71 17.80
N SER A 10 20.42 3.35 17.26
CA SER A 10 20.87 4.66 17.74
C SER A 10 19.81 5.74 17.50
N VAL A 11 19.90 6.85 18.25
CA VAL A 11 18.97 7.97 18.14
C VAL A 11 18.90 8.50 16.70
N THR A 12 20.06 8.69 16.05
CA THR A 12 20.14 9.14 14.65
C THR A 12 19.41 8.22 13.68
N LYS A 13 19.57 6.89 13.83
CA LYS A 13 18.88 5.92 12.97
C LYS A 13 17.36 5.93 13.18
N LYS A 14 16.90 6.11 14.42
CA LYS A 14 15.47 6.29 14.71
C LYS A 14 14.93 7.57 14.07
N ALA A 15 15.66 8.68 14.16
CA ALA A 15 15.27 9.95 13.54
C ALA A 15 15.09 9.82 12.03
N VAL A 16 16.00 9.13 11.34
CA VAL A 16 15.85 8.84 9.90
C VAL A 16 14.59 8.01 9.64
N ILE A 17 14.35 6.94 10.40
CA ILE A 17 13.13 6.12 10.25
C ILE A 17 11.87 6.97 10.46
N TYR A 18 11.83 7.81 11.51
CA TYR A 18 10.70 8.67 11.79
C TYR A 18 10.47 9.71 10.70
N LEU A 19 11.53 10.35 10.20
CA LEU A 19 11.44 11.31 9.11
C LEU A 19 10.95 10.65 7.82
N THR A 20 11.51 9.48 7.47
CA THR A 20 11.08 8.74 6.28
C THR A 20 9.61 8.33 6.39
N LEU A 21 9.17 7.83 7.55
CA LEU A 21 7.75 7.51 7.75
C LEU A 21 6.88 8.77 7.72
N PHE A 22 7.28 9.88 8.34
CA PHE A 22 6.53 11.12 8.28
C PHE A 22 6.31 11.60 6.84
N ILE A 23 7.35 11.52 6.00
CA ILE A 23 7.23 11.81 4.56
C ILE A 23 6.34 10.78 3.85
N ALA A 24 6.49 9.50 4.17
CA ALA A 24 5.66 8.42 3.62
C ALA A 24 4.17 8.63 3.81
N PHE A 25 3.87 9.26 4.90
CA PHE A 25 2.55 9.51 5.38
C PHE A 25 2.05 10.92 5.01
N CYS A 26 2.74 11.58 4.08
CA CYS A 26 2.50 12.95 3.64
C CYS A 26 2.33 13.93 4.81
N GLY A 27 3.09 13.72 5.88
CA GLY A 27 2.98 14.49 7.12
C GLY A 27 1.55 14.53 7.67
N TRP A 28 0.81 13.46 7.43
CA TRP A 28 -0.60 13.23 7.70
C TRP A 28 -1.60 14.12 6.99
N SER A 29 -1.22 14.51 5.79
CA SER A 29 -2.04 15.21 4.79
C SER A 29 -2.61 16.53 5.30
N SER A 30 -1.79 17.28 6.05
CA SER A 30 -2.08 18.67 6.40
C SER A 30 -2.29 19.50 5.13
N ILE A 31 -3.42 20.21 5.07
CA ILE A 31 -3.75 21.11 3.95
C ILE A 31 -2.70 22.22 3.79
N TYR A 32 -2.07 22.65 4.90
CA TYR A 32 -1.04 23.69 4.90
C TYR A 32 0.30 23.23 4.33
N LEU A 33 0.61 21.94 4.46
CA LEU A 33 1.85 21.39 3.92
C LEU A 33 1.75 21.15 2.40
N SER A 34 0.54 20.91 1.87
CA SER A 34 0.28 20.64 0.45
C SER A 34 1.14 19.50 -0.15
N TRP A 35 1.51 18.52 0.67
CA TRP A 35 2.34 17.39 0.23
C TRP A 35 1.49 16.35 -0.50
N GLY A 36 1.64 16.28 -1.82
CA GLY A 36 1.05 15.21 -2.61
C GLY A 36 1.72 13.85 -2.37
N GLY A 37 0.95 12.77 -2.53
CA GLY A 37 1.48 11.39 -2.53
C GLY A 37 2.25 10.99 -3.78
N TRP A 38 2.39 11.91 -4.74
CA TRP A 38 3.02 11.73 -6.04
C TRP A 38 4.22 12.65 -6.21
N LEU A 39 5.37 12.08 -6.61
CA LEU A 39 6.53 12.81 -7.13
C LEU A 39 6.96 14.04 -6.27
N SER A 40 6.70 13.96 -4.96
CA SER A 40 6.84 15.11 -4.07
C SER A 40 8.32 15.42 -3.84
N LYS A 41 8.65 16.71 -3.66
CA LYS A 41 10.02 17.13 -3.32
C LYS A 41 10.53 16.45 -2.04
N PRO A 42 9.74 16.34 -0.95
CA PRO A 42 10.14 15.58 0.23
C PRO A 42 10.51 14.13 -0.08
N SER A 43 9.70 13.43 -0.88
CA SER A 43 9.96 12.04 -1.30
C SER A 43 11.26 11.91 -2.11
N PHE A 44 11.53 12.88 -3.01
CA PHE A 44 12.80 12.90 -3.74
C PHE A 44 14.00 13.08 -2.81
N PHE A 45 14.00 14.08 -1.92
CA PHE A 45 15.16 14.36 -1.07
C PHE A 45 15.47 13.21 -0.11
N ILE A 46 14.44 12.65 0.55
CA ILE A 46 14.66 11.48 1.41
C ILE A 46 15.05 10.26 0.57
N GLY A 47 14.46 10.07 -0.61
CA GLY A 47 14.80 8.98 -1.51
C GLY A 47 16.23 9.04 -2.01
N PHE A 48 16.72 10.23 -2.37
CA PHE A 48 18.08 10.44 -2.82
C PHE A 48 19.07 10.20 -1.67
N PHE A 49 18.77 10.69 -0.47
CA PHE A 49 19.56 10.37 0.72
C PHE A 49 19.64 8.86 0.98
N LEU A 50 18.51 8.16 0.94
CA LEU A 50 18.45 6.70 1.11
C LEU A 50 19.22 5.97 0.01
N PHE A 51 19.09 6.41 -1.24
CA PHE A 51 19.82 5.87 -2.39
C PHE A 51 21.34 6.00 -2.21
N CYS A 52 21.84 7.19 -1.86
CA CYS A 52 23.26 7.41 -1.57
C CYS A 52 23.74 6.55 -0.41
N LEU A 53 22.95 6.41 0.65
CA LEU A 53 23.26 5.55 1.79
C LEU A 53 23.35 4.07 1.39
N CYS A 54 22.43 3.61 0.53
CA CYS A 54 22.43 2.25 0.01
C CYS A 54 23.64 1.98 -0.88
N ILE A 55 24.07 2.92 -1.71
CA ILE A 55 25.30 2.82 -2.50
C ILE A 55 26.51 2.75 -1.58
N TYR A 56 26.62 3.68 -0.63
CA TYR A 56 27.77 3.77 0.27
C TYR A 56 27.94 2.50 1.12
N TYR A 57 26.83 1.87 1.53
CA TYR A 57 26.84 0.66 2.33
C TYR A 57 26.42 -0.61 1.57
N CYS A 58 26.55 -0.65 0.24
CA CYS A 58 26.07 -1.75 -0.59
C CYS A 58 26.62 -3.12 -0.14
N ARG A 59 27.89 -3.19 0.27
CA ARG A 59 28.57 -4.40 0.77
C ARG A 59 27.99 -4.94 2.09
N ARG A 60 27.20 -4.13 2.82
CA ARG A 60 26.54 -4.52 4.07
C ARG A 60 25.12 -5.03 3.87
N ILE A 61 24.60 -4.99 2.65
CA ILE A 61 23.27 -5.50 2.33
C ILE A 61 23.31 -7.02 2.43
N THR A 62 22.63 -7.57 3.43
CA THR A 62 22.44 -9.02 3.57
C THR A 62 21.51 -9.53 2.47
N SER A 63 21.64 -10.80 2.07
CA SER A 63 20.72 -11.48 1.15
C SER A 63 19.45 -11.97 1.87
N GLY A 64 18.36 -12.09 1.14
CA GLY A 64 17.03 -12.48 1.65
C GLY A 64 16.12 -12.88 0.48
N GLU A 65 15.00 -13.55 0.77
CA GLU A 65 14.12 -14.09 -0.27
C GLU A 65 13.52 -13.00 -1.15
N MET A 66 13.16 -11.87 -0.55
CA MET A 66 12.57 -10.70 -1.19
C MET A 66 13.62 -9.73 -1.75
N THR A 67 14.91 -9.91 -1.43
CA THR A 67 15.96 -9.03 -1.94
C THR A 67 16.05 -9.07 -3.46
N ASN A 68 15.87 -10.25 -4.07
CA ASN A 68 15.85 -10.38 -5.52
C ASN A 68 14.60 -9.72 -6.13
N VAL A 69 13.46 -9.76 -5.43
CA VAL A 69 12.23 -9.08 -5.85
C VAL A 69 12.46 -7.57 -5.87
N VAL A 70 13.07 -7.02 -4.81
CA VAL A 70 13.38 -5.58 -4.73
C VAL A 70 14.37 -5.17 -5.83
N ASN A 71 15.47 -5.93 -6.00
CA ASN A 71 16.45 -5.69 -7.07
C ASN A 71 15.75 -5.66 -8.44
N TRP A 72 14.94 -6.68 -8.72
CA TRP A 72 14.26 -6.79 -10.01
C TRP A 72 13.22 -5.69 -10.20
N THR A 73 12.49 -5.29 -9.15
CA THR A 73 11.55 -4.17 -9.21
C THR A 73 12.26 -2.87 -9.59
N LEU A 74 13.40 -2.56 -8.96
CA LEU A 74 14.18 -1.37 -9.26
C LEU A 74 14.75 -1.40 -10.69
N ILE A 75 15.39 -2.51 -11.08
CA ILE A 75 16.00 -2.66 -12.42
C ILE A 75 14.94 -2.59 -13.51
N SER A 76 13.84 -3.35 -13.36
CA SER A 76 12.77 -3.39 -14.34
C SER A 76 12.05 -2.05 -14.51
N ALA A 77 11.77 -1.35 -13.41
CA ALA A 77 11.22 0.01 -13.46
C ALA A 77 12.21 0.99 -14.11
N PHE A 78 13.51 0.85 -13.84
CA PHE A 78 14.52 1.72 -14.42
C PHE A 78 14.60 1.61 -15.95
N PHE A 79 14.25 0.47 -16.56
CA PHE A 79 14.20 0.33 -18.01
C PHE A 79 13.17 1.23 -18.71
N SER A 80 12.18 1.75 -17.97
CA SER A 80 11.26 2.78 -18.51
C SER A 80 11.96 4.09 -18.90
N ILE A 81 13.25 4.25 -18.58
CA ILE A 81 14.09 5.34 -19.07
C ILE A 81 14.20 5.38 -20.60
N ILE A 82 14.14 4.22 -21.25
CA ILE A 82 14.29 4.09 -22.71
C ILE A 82 13.17 4.85 -23.43
N PRO A 83 11.88 4.51 -23.24
CA PRO A 83 10.79 5.28 -23.84
C PRO A 83 10.67 6.68 -23.25
N ALA A 84 11.00 6.90 -21.97
CA ALA A 84 10.96 8.23 -21.38
C ALA A 84 11.87 9.22 -22.13
N MET A 85 13.10 8.83 -22.46
CA MET A 85 14.04 9.67 -23.19
C MET A 85 13.84 9.62 -24.71
N GLY A 86 13.52 8.44 -25.26
CA GLY A 86 13.38 8.22 -26.69
C GLY A 86 12.06 8.77 -27.26
N ASP A 87 10.93 8.38 -26.67
CA ASP A 87 9.60 8.68 -27.20
C ASP A 87 9.01 9.95 -26.56
N TRP A 88 9.29 10.17 -25.27
CA TRP A 88 8.70 11.27 -24.49
C TRP A 88 9.67 12.43 -24.26
N HIS A 89 10.91 12.35 -24.73
CA HIS A 89 11.92 13.42 -24.64
C HIS A 89 12.18 13.93 -23.21
N ALA A 90 12.05 13.07 -22.20
CA ALA A 90 12.46 13.38 -20.84
C ALA A 90 14.00 13.56 -20.76
N SER A 91 14.45 14.49 -19.92
CA SER A 91 15.87 14.55 -19.54
C SER A 91 16.20 13.46 -18.51
N PHE A 92 17.46 13.02 -18.47
CA PHE A 92 17.93 12.09 -17.43
C PHE A 92 17.63 12.62 -16.03
N HIS A 93 17.86 13.92 -15.77
CA HIS A 93 17.60 14.55 -14.48
C HIS A 93 16.12 14.44 -14.08
N SER A 94 15.21 14.80 -14.98
CA SER A 94 13.77 14.73 -14.72
C SER A 94 13.27 13.30 -14.53
N TYR A 95 13.80 12.34 -15.29
CA TYR A 95 13.47 10.93 -15.14
C TYR A 95 13.98 10.39 -13.79
N PHE A 96 15.25 10.68 -13.47
CA PHE A 96 15.87 10.23 -12.23
C PHE A 96 15.17 10.80 -10.99
N TYR A 97 14.74 12.07 -11.04
CA TYR A 97 13.88 12.65 -10.03
C TYR A 97 12.61 11.82 -9.83
N GLY A 98 11.91 11.51 -10.93
CA GLY A 98 10.67 10.74 -10.88
C GLY A 98 10.84 9.32 -10.33
N TYR A 99 11.89 8.64 -10.77
CA TYR A 99 12.26 7.31 -10.32
C TYR A 99 12.59 7.29 -8.81
N ILE A 100 13.46 8.18 -8.34
CA ILE A 100 13.84 8.26 -6.92
C ILE A 100 12.65 8.63 -6.05
N ALA A 101 11.87 9.64 -6.44
CA ALA A 101 10.71 10.09 -5.68
C ALA A 101 9.62 9.01 -5.56
N THR A 102 9.51 8.13 -6.55
CA THR A 102 8.52 7.04 -6.58
C THR A 102 9.00 5.82 -5.81
N TYR A 103 10.24 5.36 -6.04
CA TYR A 103 10.75 4.09 -5.51
C TYR A 103 11.55 4.20 -4.21
N TYR A 104 11.55 5.36 -3.54
CA TYR A 104 12.28 5.54 -2.28
C TYR A 104 11.95 4.52 -1.19
N GLY A 105 10.73 3.97 -1.21
CA GLY A 105 10.31 2.88 -0.35
C GLY A 105 11.16 1.60 -0.46
N LEU A 106 11.70 1.33 -1.64
CA LEU A 106 12.60 0.20 -1.87
C LEU A 106 14.03 0.49 -1.38
N PHE A 107 14.48 1.76 -1.41
CA PHE A 107 15.73 2.14 -0.73
C PHE A 107 15.59 2.08 0.79
N PHE A 108 14.41 2.44 1.31
CA PHE A 108 14.09 2.26 2.72
C PHE A 108 14.19 0.80 3.15
N TYR A 109 13.71 -0.15 2.34
CA TYR A 109 13.91 -1.59 2.55
C TYR A 109 15.40 -1.95 2.74
N TYR A 110 16.29 -1.51 1.85
CA TYR A 110 17.73 -1.81 1.98
C TYR A 110 18.33 -1.17 3.22
N MET A 111 17.97 0.08 3.53
CA MET A 111 18.42 0.76 4.75
C MET A 111 18.08 -0.08 6.00
N LEU A 112 16.84 -0.59 6.10
CA LEU A 112 16.42 -1.46 7.20
C LEU A 112 17.29 -2.72 7.30
N ARG A 113 17.69 -3.32 6.16
CA ARG A 113 18.61 -4.47 6.13
C ARG A 113 20.03 -4.11 6.55
N ILE A 114 20.59 -3.04 6.01
CA ILE A 114 21.94 -2.54 6.34
C ILE A 114 22.04 -2.29 7.84
N TRP A 115 20.99 -1.72 8.43
CA TRP A 115 20.95 -1.41 9.86
C TRP A 115 20.50 -2.57 10.74
N LYS A 116 20.00 -3.68 10.16
CA LYS A 116 19.45 -4.84 10.87
C LYS A 116 18.45 -4.39 11.94
N VAL A 117 17.42 -3.67 11.51
CA VAL A 117 16.38 -3.12 12.40
C VAL A 117 15.49 -4.25 12.91
N SER A 118 15.29 -4.38 14.23
CA SER A 118 14.38 -5.42 14.73
C SER A 118 12.97 -5.25 14.16
N PRO A 119 12.34 -6.30 13.57
CA PRO A 119 10.98 -6.23 13.04
C PRO A 119 9.96 -5.72 14.05
N ASN A 120 10.07 -6.17 15.31
CA ASN A 120 9.20 -5.72 16.41
C ASN A 120 9.41 -4.23 16.74
N ALA A 121 10.64 -3.73 16.66
CA ALA A 121 10.92 -2.31 16.89
C ALA A 121 10.37 -1.44 15.75
N LEU A 122 10.53 -1.87 14.50
CA LEU A 122 9.96 -1.20 13.34
C LEU A 122 8.43 -1.17 13.43
N MET A 123 7.79 -2.29 13.72
CA MET A 123 6.33 -2.34 13.86
C MET A 123 5.81 -1.46 14.99
N LYS A 124 6.52 -1.32 16.12
CA LYS A 124 6.15 -0.36 17.16
C LYS A 124 6.15 1.08 16.65
N ILE A 125 7.17 1.47 15.89
CA ILE A 125 7.27 2.80 15.27
C ILE A 125 6.11 3.00 14.27
N VAL A 126 5.89 2.05 13.35
CA VAL A 126 4.77 2.09 12.39
C VAL A 126 3.42 2.19 13.12
N THR A 127 3.23 1.46 14.21
CA THR A 127 2.00 1.48 15.01
C THR A 127 1.70 2.86 15.58
N VAL A 128 2.71 3.57 16.09
CA VAL A 128 2.54 4.95 16.58
C VAL A 128 2.05 5.87 15.46
N PHE A 129 2.66 5.75 14.29
CA PHE A 129 2.28 6.53 13.10
C PHE A 129 0.84 6.22 12.66
N CYS A 130 0.48 4.94 12.56
CA CYS A 130 -0.89 4.53 12.23
C CYS A 130 -1.90 4.97 13.29
N PHE A 131 -1.54 4.96 14.57
CA PHE A 131 -2.43 5.41 15.64
C PHE A 131 -2.76 6.90 15.52
N ILE A 132 -1.75 7.73 15.23
CA ILE A 132 -1.94 9.17 14.97
C ILE A 132 -2.85 9.36 13.76
N TRP A 133 -2.60 8.64 12.66
CA TRP A 133 -3.45 8.70 11.47
C TRP A 133 -4.91 8.35 11.77
N VAL A 134 -5.15 7.26 12.49
CA VAL A 134 -6.51 6.84 12.87
C VAL A 134 -7.18 7.87 13.79
N ALA A 135 -6.42 8.45 14.72
CA ALA A 135 -6.95 9.50 15.59
C ALA A 135 -7.37 10.75 14.80
N ILE A 136 -6.62 11.12 13.76
CA ILE A 136 -6.99 12.23 12.86
C ILE A 136 -8.26 11.88 12.07
N GLU A 137 -8.30 10.72 11.40
CA GLU A 137 -9.46 10.30 10.59
C GLU A 137 -10.75 10.22 11.42
N ILE A 138 -10.68 9.68 12.64
CA ILE A 138 -11.83 9.61 13.56
C ILE A 138 -12.16 11.00 14.10
N GLY A 139 -11.15 11.75 14.55
CA GLY A 139 -11.33 13.07 15.16
C GLY A 139 -12.03 14.04 14.23
N GLN A 140 -11.64 14.07 12.95
CA GLN A 140 -12.23 14.98 11.97
C GLN A 140 -13.67 14.66 11.60
N GLN A 141 -14.17 13.43 11.88
CA GLN A 141 -15.60 13.15 11.74
C GLN A 141 -16.45 14.05 12.65
N PHE A 142 -15.91 14.44 13.80
CA PHE A 142 -16.60 15.24 14.81
C PHE A 142 -16.33 16.74 14.70
N THR A 143 -15.25 17.14 14.01
CA THR A 143 -14.92 18.56 13.82
C THR A 143 -15.48 19.12 12.52
N TYR A 144 -15.86 18.27 11.55
CA TYR A 144 -16.47 18.72 10.30
C TYR A 144 -17.68 19.66 10.56
N PRO A 145 -17.80 20.81 9.88
CA PRO A 145 -17.10 21.20 8.64
C PRO A 145 -15.67 21.71 8.80
N GLU A 146 -15.16 21.88 10.03
CA GLU A 146 -13.77 22.27 10.25
C GLU A 146 -12.83 21.04 10.18
N TYR A 147 -11.85 21.08 9.29
CA TYR A 147 -10.83 20.05 9.15
C TYR A 147 -9.48 20.65 8.76
N TRP A 148 -8.40 19.95 9.11
CA TRP A 148 -7.03 20.39 8.85
C TRP A 148 -6.23 19.42 7.99
N PHE A 149 -6.75 18.21 7.81
CA PHE A 149 -6.08 17.11 7.13
C PHE A 149 -6.98 16.54 6.04
N LEU A 150 -6.49 16.60 4.80
CA LEU A 150 -7.17 16.13 3.59
C LEU A 150 -6.13 15.61 2.60
N GLY A 151 -6.26 14.36 2.17
CA GLY A 151 -5.29 13.77 1.23
C GLY A 151 -5.56 14.10 -0.24
N ARG A 152 -6.79 14.45 -0.60
CA ARG A 152 -7.17 14.85 -1.96
C ARG A 152 -8.21 15.97 -1.92
N GLN A 153 -7.85 17.14 -2.44
CA GLN A 153 -8.81 18.16 -2.82
C GLN A 153 -9.47 17.74 -4.13
N ASN A 154 -10.80 17.71 -4.18
CA ASN A 154 -11.53 17.61 -5.45
C ASN A 154 -11.65 19.00 -6.07
N GLU A 155 -12.12 19.09 -7.32
CA GLU A 155 -12.26 20.37 -8.05
C GLU A 155 -13.20 21.37 -7.37
N TRP A 156 -13.94 20.92 -6.36
CA TRP A 156 -14.95 21.71 -5.63
C TRP A 156 -14.57 21.95 -4.16
N ASP A 157 -13.42 21.46 -3.69
CA ASP A 157 -13.01 21.45 -2.28
C ASP A 157 -14.06 20.87 -1.29
N ILE A 158 -14.91 19.95 -1.75
CA ILE A 158 -15.96 19.33 -0.94
C ILE A 158 -15.47 17.99 -0.37
N VAL A 159 -15.55 17.83 0.94
CA VAL A 159 -15.40 16.52 1.59
C VAL A 159 -16.63 15.66 1.29
N GLU A 160 -16.43 14.55 0.61
CA GLU A 160 -17.53 13.64 0.25
C GLU A 160 -18.11 12.96 1.49
N ASN A 161 -19.44 12.93 1.59
CA ASN A 161 -20.13 12.03 2.51
C ASN A 161 -20.29 10.65 1.84
N ARG A 162 -19.77 9.60 2.47
CA ARG A 162 -19.97 8.22 2.01
C ARG A 162 -20.31 7.34 3.20
N MET A 163 -21.41 6.59 3.09
CA MET A 163 -21.85 5.63 4.12
C MET A 163 -22.09 6.32 5.49
N GLY A 164 -22.56 7.58 5.46
CA GLY A 164 -22.83 8.37 6.68
C GLY A 164 -21.59 8.97 7.34
N LEU A 165 -20.42 8.87 6.72
CA LEU A 165 -19.15 9.38 7.24
C LEU A 165 -18.49 10.34 6.23
N TRP A 166 -17.70 11.28 6.76
CA TRP A 166 -16.94 12.24 5.97
C TRP A 166 -15.61 11.64 5.52
N ARG A 167 -15.32 11.70 4.22
CA ARG A 167 -14.14 11.04 3.65
C ARG A 167 -13.00 12.03 3.43
N PHE A 168 -12.04 12.07 4.37
CA PHE A 168 -10.86 12.94 4.29
C PHE A 168 -9.74 12.38 3.42
N TYR A 169 -9.78 11.08 3.13
CA TYR A 169 -8.85 10.40 2.22
C TYR A 169 -7.38 10.65 2.56
N ILE A 170 -7.03 10.72 3.85
CA ILE A 170 -5.67 11.02 4.29
C ILE A 170 -4.73 9.92 3.80
N TRP A 171 -3.59 10.31 3.24
CA TRP A 171 -2.59 9.36 2.78
C TRP A 171 -2.03 8.51 3.93
N GLY A 172 -1.75 7.23 3.66
CA GLY A 172 -1.17 6.31 4.64
C GLY A 172 -1.93 5.01 4.88
N ILE A 173 -3.08 4.83 4.23
CA ILE A 173 -3.93 3.64 4.42
C ILE A 173 -3.17 2.32 4.28
N ASP A 174 -2.19 2.22 3.38
CA ASP A 174 -1.40 1.00 3.19
C ASP A 174 -0.64 0.55 4.45
N PHE A 175 -0.13 1.47 5.25
CA PHE A 175 0.52 1.13 6.51
C PHE A 175 -0.50 0.80 7.61
N VAL A 176 -1.67 1.43 7.61
CA VAL A 176 -2.75 1.09 8.54
C VAL A 176 -3.23 -0.33 8.26
N MET A 177 -3.36 -0.71 6.99
CA MET A 177 -3.63 -2.09 6.58
C MET A 177 -2.51 -3.06 7.00
N LEU A 178 -1.24 -2.65 6.92
CA LEU A 178 -0.11 -3.46 7.40
C LEU A 178 -0.16 -3.65 8.91
N ALA A 179 -0.41 -2.59 9.68
CA ALA A 179 -0.55 -2.64 11.12
C ALA A 179 -1.76 -3.49 11.54
N PHE A 180 -2.91 -3.28 10.90
CA PHE A 180 -4.10 -4.11 11.03
C PHE A 180 -3.76 -5.59 10.82
N ALA A 181 -3.13 -5.94 9.69
CA ALA A 181 -2.83 -7.33 9.35
C ALA A 181 -1.87 -7.96 10.37
N PHE A 182 -0.85 -7.20 10.80
CA PHE A 182 0.11 -7.65 11.80
C PHE A 182 -0.55 -7.97 13.16
N TYR A 183 -1.40 -7.07 13.67
CA TYR A 183 -2.08 -7.28 14.96
C TYR A 183 -3.23 -8.28 14.86
N ALA A 184 -3.97 -8.31 13.75
CA ALA A 184 -4.99 -9.32 13.49
C ALA A 184 -4.37 -10.72 13.46
N GLY A 185 -3.28 -10.91 12.70
CA GLY A 185 -2.57 -12.19 12.65
C GLY A 185 -2.13 -12.70 14.04
N LYS A 186 -1.72 -11.79 14.93
CA LYS A 186 -1.40 -12.11 16.33
C LYS A 186 -2.64 -12.42 17.17
N ALA A 187 -3.71 -11.66 16.99
CA ALA A 187 -4.97 -11.85 17.71
C ALA A 187 -5.66 -13.17 17.34
N PHE A 188 -5.55 -13.61 16.07
CA PHE A 188 -6.10 -14.88 15.61
C PHE A 188 -5.15 -16.08 15.80
N SER A 189 -3.91 -15.84 16.25
CA SER A 189 -2.93 -16.90 16.54
C SER A 189 -3.04 -17.38 17.98
N SER A 190 -3.29 -18.68 18.18
CA SER A 190 -3.37 -19.28 19.52
C SER A 190 -2.10 -19.09 20.35
N LYS A 191 -0.92 -19.03 19.71
CA LYS A 191 0.39 -18.88 20.37
C LYS A 191 0.74 -17.42 20.73
N GLN A 192 0.14 -16.44 20.05
CA GLN A 192 0.51 -15.02 20.17
C GLN A 192 -0.66 -14.13 20.60
N TYR A 193 -1.79 -14.74 20.97
CA TYR A 193 -2.97 -14.05 21.45
C TYR A 193 -2.65 -13.16 22.66
N SER A 194 -3.16 -11.93 22.61
CA SER A 194 -3.13 -10.98 23.72
C SER A 194 -4.29 -10.01 23.59
N LYS A 195 -4.90 -9.64 24.72
CA LYS A 195 -5.95 -8.61 24.76
C LYS A 195 -5.48 -7.29 24.14
N VAL A 196 -4.20 -6.95 24.31
CA VAL A 196 -3.60 -5.74 23.72
C VAL A 196 -3.55 -5.83 22.20
N ASN A 197 -3.21 -6.99 21.64
CA ASN A 197 -3.23 -7.19 20.18
C ASN A 197 -4.66 -7.12 19.62
N MET A 198 -5.65 -7.61 20.37
CA MET A 198 -7.07 -7.50 20.01
C MET A 198 -7.53 -6.04 19.97
N ILE A 199 -7.11 -5.22 20.96
CA ILE A 199 -7.42 -3.79 20.99
C ILE A 199 -6.83 -3.08 19.77
N TYR A 200 -5.55 -3.30 19.46
CA TYR A 200 -4.94 -2.70 18.26
C TYR A 200 -5.62 -3.15 16.96
N PHE A 201 -5.98 -4.42 16.85
CA PHE A 201 -6.75 -4.94 15.73
C PHE A 201 -8.09 -4.19 15.55
N ILE A 202 -8.84 -3.99 16.63
CA ILE A 202 -10.12 -3.27 16.59
C ILE A 202 -9.90 -1.81 16.18
N ILE A 203 -8.94 -1.11 16.79
CA ILE A 203 -8.65 0.30 16.49
C ILE A 203 -8.31 0.48 15.02
N PHE A 204 -7.42 -0.34 14.46
CA PHE A 204 -7.07 -0.23 13.05
C PHE A 204 -8.20 -0.66 12.12
N THR A 205 -9.07 -1.58 12.54
CA THR A 205 -10.30 -1.90 11.79
C THR A 205 -11.20 -0.68 11.70
N VAL A 206 -11.50 -0.01 12.83
CA VAL A 206 -12.30 1.22 12.87
C VAL A 206 -11.68 2.31 12.00
N GLY A 207 -10.36 2.51 12.10
CA GLY A 207 -9.65 3.46 11.25
C GLY A 207 -9.80 3.20 9.74
N ILE A 208 -9.72 1.93 9.31
CA ILE A 208 -9.94 1.57 7.90
C ILE A 208 -11.40 1.78 7.48
N LEU A 209 -12.37 1.54 8.38
CA LEU A 209 -13.78 1.85 8.12
C LEU A 209 -14.00 3.35 7.94
N CYS A 210 -13.40 4.18 8.80
CA CYS A 210 -13.46 5.65 8.70
C CYS A 210 -12.79 6.21 7.44
N TYR A 211 -11.89 5.46 6.79
CA TYR A 211 -11.35 5.83 5.46
C TYR A 211 -12.43 5.82 4.36
N CYS A 212 -13.60 5.23 4.62
CA CYS A 212 -14.79 5.27 3.77
C CYS A 212 -14.56 4.77 2.33
N SER A 213 -13.69 3.77 2.16
CA SER A 213 -13.40 3.19 0.85
C SER A 213 -13.92 1.75 0.76
N ARG A 214 -14.99 1.55 -0.04
CA ARG A 214 -15.67 0.25 -0.21
C ARG A 214 -14.68 -0.90 -0.53
N LYS A 215 -13.73 -0.66 -1.44
CA LYS A 215 -12.70 -1.66 -1.81
C LYS A 215 -11.82 -2.07 -0.62
N HIS A 216 -11.47 -1.15 0.27
CA HIS A 216 -10.67 -1.43 1.47
C HIS A 216 -11.49 -2.18 2.52
N ILE A 217 -12.76 -1.82 2.70
CA ILE A 217 -13.69 -2.51 3.60
C ILE A 217 -13.85 -3.97 3.16
N VAL A 218 -14.12 -4.21 1.87
CA VAL A 218 -14.21 -5.57 1.31
C VAL A 218 -12.93 -6.35 1.55
N ALA A 219 -11.76 -5.75 1.29
CA ALA A 219 -10.47 -6.40 1.53
C ALA A 219 -10.29 -6.82 3.00
N VAL A 220 -10.63 -5.94 3.95
CA VAL A 220 -10.57 -6.23 5.40
C VAL A 220 -11.51 -7.38 5.78
N VAL A 221 -12.77 -7.34 5.32
CA VAL A 221 -13.77 -8.38 5.60
C VAL A 221 -13.28 -9.74 5.08
N VAL A 222 -12.80 -9.81 3.84
CA VAL A 222 -12.28 -11.05 3.25
C VAL A 222 -11.13 -11.63 4.06
N VAL A 223 -10.20 -10.81 4.54
CA VAL A 223 -9.07 -11.34 5.31
C VAL A 223 -9.40 -11.67 6.75
N ILE A 224 -10.40 -11.03 7.36
CA ILE A 224 -10.95 -11.46 8.65
C ILE A 224 -11.63 -12.83 8.49
N MET A 225 -12.43 -13.02 7.44
CA MET A 225 -13.02 -14.34 7.14
C MET A 225 -11.92 -15.39 6.93
N TYR A 226 -10.89 -15.07 6.15
CA TYR A 226 -9.73 -15.94 5.97
C TYR A 226 -9.07 -16.28 7.31
N ALA A 227 -8.83 -15.29 8.18
CA ALA A 227 -8.23 -15.52 9.50
C ALA A 227 -9.09 -16.45 10.37
N ILE A 228 -10.41 -16.26 10.40
CA ILE A 228 -11.37 -17.12 11.13
C ILE A 228 -11.32 -18.57 10.61
N LEU A 229 -11.23 -18.75 9.28
CA LEU A 229 -11.06 -20.08 8.68
C LEU A 229 -9.72 -20.72 9.05
N MET A 230 -8.67 -19.93 9.25
CA MET A 230 -7.34 -20.43 9.61
C MET A 230 -7.12 -20.63 11.12
N ILE A 231 -8.12 -20.40 11.98
CA ILE A 231 -7.98 -20.62 13.44
C ILE A 231 -7.71 -22.09 13.75
N GLU A 232 -6.57 -22.34 14.40
CA GLU A 232 -6.19 -23.63 14.97
C GLU A 232 -6.49 -23.62 16.48
N SER A 233 -7.74 -23.91 16.84
CA SER A 233 -8.21 -23.99 18.24
C SER A 233 -9.16 -25.17 18.43
N LYS A 234 -9.24 -25.71 19.65
CA LYS A 234 -10.26 -26.70 20.05
C LYS A 234 -11.69 -26.17 19.85
N HIS A 235 -11.87 -24.85 19.82
CA HIS A 235 -13.17 -24.20 19.64
C HIS A 235 -13.40 -23.64 18.23
N LYS A 236 -12.56 -24.01 17.24
CA LYS A 236 -12.62 -23.45 15.87
C LYS A 236 -14.02 -23.52 15.24
N TRP A 237 -14.72 -24.65 15.37
CA TRP A 237 -16.06 -24.82 14.80
C TRP A 237 -17.11 -23.99 15.52
N LYS A 238 -17.03 -23.86 16.85
CA LYS A 238 -17.91 -22.98 17.62
C LYS A 238 -17.76 -21.53 17.16
N ILE A 239 -16.52 -21.04 17.03
CA ILE A 239 -16.25 -19.68 16.54
C ILE A 239 -16.81 -19.48 15.13
N ARG A 240 -16.53 -20.41 14.20
CA ARG A 240 -17.02 -20.32 12.82
C ARG A 240 -18.54 -20.31 12.72
N ILE A 241 -19.23 -21.16 13.50
CA ILE A 241 -20.70 -21.20 13.54
C ILE A 241 -21.25 -19.89 14.12
N ILE A 242 -20.68 -19.39 15.22
CA ILE A 242 -21.08 -18.09 15.80
C ILE A 242 -20.92 -16.97 14.78
N CYS A 243 -19.78 -16.90 14.09
CA CYS A 243 -19.56 -15.90 13.04
C CYS A 243 -20.58 -16.01 11.91
N LEU A 244 -20.91 -17.23 11.47
CA LEU A 244 -21.92 -17.45 10.43
C LEU A 244 -23.32 -17.02 10.88
N VAL A 245 -23.71 -17.35 12.11
CA VAL A 245 -24.99 -16.92 12.69
C VAL A 245 -25.05 -15.40 12.81
N VAL A 246 -23.98 -14.76 13.31
CA VAL A 246 -23.91 -13.28 13.39
C VAL A 246 -24.01 -12.65 12.00
N MET A 247 -23.29 -13.18 11.00
CA MET A 247 -23.41 -12.68 9.62
C MET A 247 -24.82 -12.87 9.05
N ALA A 248 -25.48 -14.01 9.32
CA ALA A 248 -26.85 -14.25 8.89
C ALA A 248 -27.84 -13.27 9.55
N ILE A 249 -27.67 -12.98 10.84
CA ILE A 249 -28.47 -12.00 11.57
C ILE A 249 -28.24 -10.60 10.99
N LEU A 250 -26.99 -10.19 10.77
CA LEU A 250 -26.68 -8.88 10.18
C LEU A 250 -27.26 -8.78 8.77
N PHE A 251 -27.07 -9.80 7.93
CA PHE A 251 -27.62 -9.82 6.58
C PHE A 251 -29.15 -9.71 6.59
N TYR A 252 -29.83 -10.49 7.43
CA TYR A 252 -31.28 -10.43 7.56
C TYR A 252 -31.77 -9.06 8.08
N SER A 253 -31.09 -8.51 9.09
CA SER A 253 -31.51 -7.25 9.73
C SER A 253 -31.31 -6.02 8.84
N PHE A 254 -30.34 -6.07 7.93
CA PHE A 254 -30.00 -4.96 7.02
C PHE A 254 -30.29 -5.29 5.56
N TYR A 255 -31.09 -6.33 5.27
CA TYR A 255 -31.35 -6.78 3.91
C TYR A 255 -32.07 -5.70 3.09
N ASP A 256 -33.12 -5.12 3.65
CA ASP A 256 -33.93 -4.10 2.98
C ASP A 256 -33.13 -2.80 2.78
N ASP A 257 -32.36 -2.39 3.80
CA ASP A 257 -31.43 -1.25 3.70
C ASP A 257 -30.38 -1.48 2.59
N TYR A 258 -29.85 -2.70 2.50
CA TYR A 258 -28.90 -3.07 1.46
C TYR A 258 -29.53 -2.99 0.06
N LEU A 259 -30.76 -3.49 -0.11
CA LEU A 259 -31.48 -3.39 -1.39
C LEU A 259 -31.74 -1.94 -1.79
N ALA A 260 -32.19 -1.11 -0.84
CA ALA A 260 -32.42 0.31 -1.06
C ALA A 260 -31.12 1.04 -1.47
N MET A 261 -30.03 0.82 -0.73
CA MET A 261 -28.72 1.39 -1.05
C MET A 261 -28.17 0.87 -2.38
N SER A 262 -28.42 -0.39 -2.74
CA SER A 262 -27.98 -0.95 -4.02
C SER A 262 -28.74 -0.32 -5.19
N ALA A 263 -30.05 -0.08 -5.05
CA ALA A 263 -30.84 0.61 -6.07
C ALA A 263 -30.38 2.07 -6.23
N GLU A 264 -30.20 2.79 -5.12
CA GLU A 264 -29.69 4.16 -5.14
C GLU A 264 -28.27 4.25 -5.73
N ALA A 265 -27.41 3.27 -5.48
CA ALA A 265 -26.09 3.21 -6.10
C ALA A 265 -26.15 3.05 -7.62
N VAL A 266 -27.09 2.25 -8.14
CA VAL A 266 -27.29 2.08 -9.59
C VAL A 266 -27.78 3.39 -10.22
N ASP A 267 -28.72 4.08 -9.56
CA ASP A 267 -29.27 5.35 -10.05
C ASP A 267 -28.26 6.50 -9.94
N SER A 268 -27.49 6.56 -8.86
CA SER A 268 -26.53 7.63 -8.57
C SER A 268 -25.22 7.50 -9.34
N GLN A 269 -24.74 6.27 -9.57
CA GLN A 269 -23.50 6.06 -10.34
C GLN A 269 -23.76 6.08 -11.85
N GLY A 270 -25.02 5.88 -12.28
CA GLY A 270 -25.37 5.59 -13.66
C GLY A 270 -24.50 4.46 -14.23
N ALA A 271 -24.60 4.18 -15.52
CA ALA A 271 -23.60 3.32 -16.17
C ALA A 271 -22.20 3.99 -16.29
N GLY A 272 -21.91 5.09 -15.57
CA GLY A 272 -20.83 6.03 -15.88
C GLY A 272 -19.47 5.70 -15.24
N GLU A 273 -19.37 5.58 -13.91
CA GLU A 273 -18.07 5.51 -13.22
C GLU A 273 -17.29 4.21 -13.52
N ASP A 274 -17.96 3.06 -13.44
CA ASP A 274 -17.33 1.76 -13.75
C ASP A 274 -17.00 1.62 -15.23
N PHE A 275 -17.82 2.22 -16.11
CA PHE A 275 -17.55 2.28 -17.54
C PHE A 275 -16.35 3.18 -17.86
N ILE A 276 -16.20 4.32 -17.17
CA ILE A 276 -15.04 5.21 -17.33
C ILE A 276 -13.75 4.49 -16.93
N ARG A 277 -13.74 3.70 -15.85
CA ARG A 277 -12.55 2.92 -15.46
C ARG A 277 -12.21 1.85 -16.50
N TYR A 278 -13.22 1.17 -17.05
CA TYR A 278 -13.01 0.21 -18.14
C TYR A 278 -12.46 0.87 -19.41
N LEU A 279 -13.02 2.02 -19.80
CA LEU A 279 -12.53 2.80 -20.94
C LEU A 279 -11.10 3.30 -20.71
N ALA A 280 -10.80 3.82 -19.52
CA ALA A 280 -9.46 4.24 -19.13
C ALA A 280 -8.47 3.07 -19.20
N ALA A 281 -8.86 1.90 -18.70
CA ALA A 281 -8.04 0.69 -18.77
C ALA A 281 -7.73 0.30 -20.22
N LYS A 282 -8.75 0.28 -21.09
CA LYS A 282 -8.57 0.01 -22.52
C LYS A 282 -7.64 1.03 -23.16
N TYR A 283 -7.85 2.32 -22.88
CA TYR A 283 -7.05 3.41 -23.41
C TYR A 283 -5.58 3.27 -23.02
N PHE A 284 -5.28 3.05 -21.74
CA PHE A 284 -3.91 2.87 -21.27
C PHE A 284 -3.25 1.58 -21.76
N ILE A 285 -4.01 0.55 -22.15
CA ILE A 285 -3.42 -0.66 -22.75
C ILE A 285 -3.14 -0.47 -24.24
N VAL A 286 -4.08 0.10 -24.98
CA VAL A 286 -4.10 0.04 -26.45
C VAL A 286 -3.79 1.38 -27.11
N ASP A 287 -4.40 2.45 -26.63
CA ASP A 287 -4.51 3.72 -27.38
C ASP A 287 -3.57 4.82 -26.86
N PHE A 288 -2.94 4.61 -25.70
CA PHE A 288 -2.15 5.66 -25.03
C PHE A 288 -0.87 6.02 -25.76
N SER A 289 -0.23 5.09 -26.46
CA SER A 289 0.97 5.38 -27.25
C SER A 289 1.10 4.43 -28.43
N ASN A 290 1.48 4.98 -29.58
CA ASN A 290 1.76 4.21 -30.79
C ASN A 290 3.19 3.67 -30.82
N SER A 291 4.01 3.96 -29.79
CA SER A 291 5.38 3.45 -29.73
C SER A 291 5.40 1.94 -29.51
N PRO A 292 6.19 1.17 -30.28
CA PRO A 292 6.37 -0.26 -30.03
C PRO A 292 7.11 -0.54 -28.71
N LEU A 293 7.78 0.45 -28.12
CA LEU A 293 8.46 0.33 -26.83
C LEU A 293 7.51 0.47 -25.65
N TYR A 294 6.38 1.14 -25.84
CA TYR A 294 5.42 1.42 -24.76
C TYR A 294 4.88 0.15 -24.10
N PRO A 295 4.44 -0.89 -24.83
CA PRO A 295 3.96 -2.11 -24.18
C PRO A 295 5.03 -2.85 -23.36
N ILE A 296 6.30 -2.69 -23.72
CA ILE A 296 7.43 -3.42 -23.11
C ILE A 296 7.93 -2.68 -21.87
N PHE A 297 8.14 -1.36 -21.99
CA PHE A 297 8.85 -0.55 -20.99
C PHE A 297 8.00 0.58 -20.37
N GLY A 298 6.78 0.83 -20.87
CA GLY A 298 5.88 1.89 -20.40
C GLY A 298 6.31 3.27 -20.88
N THR A 299 5.92 4.33 -20.18
CA THR A 299 6.32 5.71 -20.50
C THR A 299 7.47 6.26 -19.67
N GLY A 300 7.70 5.70 -18.48
CA GLY A 300 8.57 6.28 -17.46
C GLY A 300 8.07 7.63 -16.94
N TRP A 301 8.99 8.46 -16.44
CA TRP A 301 8.69 9.75 -15.80
C TRP A 301 9.48 10.92 -16.40
N GLY A 302 9.08 12.14 -16.04
CA GLY A 302 9.91 13.34 -16.19
C GLY A 302 9.73 14.11 -17.50
N SER A 303 8.84 13.66 -18.38
CA SER A 303 8.54 14.38 -19.63
C SER A 303 7.42 15.41 -19.45
N LEU A 304 7.63 16.62 -19.97
CA LEU A 304 6.59 17.64 -20.08
C LEU A 304 5.49 17.21 -21.07
N ALA A 305 5.87 16.61 -22.20
CA ALA A 305 4.91 16.14 -23.20
C ALA A 305 4.01 15.03 -22.63
N LEU A 306 4.59 14.11 -21.85
CA LEU A 306 3.83 13.09 -21.12
C LEU A 306 2.90 13.75 -20.09
N GLY A 307 3.41 14.71 -19.30
CA GLY A 307 2.63 15.45 -18.31
C GLY A 307 1.40 16.11 -18.94
N ASN A 308 1.57 16.83 -20.04
CA ASN A 308 0.47 17.48 -20.76
C ASN A 308 -0.57 16.47 -21.27
N LYS A 309 -0.12 15.30 -21.77
CA LYS A 309 -1.03 14.24 -22.22
C LYS A 309 -1.82 13.65 -21.05
N LEU A 310 -1.19 13.46 -19.90
CA LEU A 310 -1.85 12.96 -18.69
C LEU A 310 -2.88 13.97 -18.15
N GLU A 311 -2.56 15.27 -18.20
CA GLU A 311 -3.53 16.32 -17.84
C GLU A 311 -4.73 16.36 -18.81
N TYR A 312 -4.50 16.16 -20.13
CA TYR A 312 -5.60 15.98 -21.09
C TYR A 312 -6.47 14.76 -20.74
N CYS A 313 -5.86 13.61 -20.43
CA CYS A 313 -6.59 12.41 -20.02
C CYS A 313 -7.46 12.69 -18.80
N LYS A 314 -6.91 13.40 -17.81
CA LYS A 314 -7.58 13.72 -16.56
C LYS A 314 -8.74 14.71 -16.73
N HIS A 315 -8.50 15.82 -17.42
CA HIS A 315 -9.45 16.94 -17.46
C HIS A 315 -10.44 16.88 -18.64
N VAL A 316 -10.10 16.14 -19.71
CA VAL A 316 -10.97 16.01 -20.90
C VAL A 316 -11.62 14.63 -20.97
N LEU A 317 -10.86 13.56 -20.74
CA LEU A 317 -11.39 12.19 -20.82
C LEU A 317 -11.90 11.66 -19.47
N HIS A 318 -11.60 12.35 -18.37
CA HIS A 318 -11.81 11.86 -16.99
C HIS A 318 -11.12 10.51 -16.73
N PHE A 319 -10.02 10.24 -17.42
CA PHE A 319 -9.21 9.03 -17.28
C PHE A 319 -8.05 9.29 -16.32
N TYR A 320 -8.13 8.67 -15.15
CA TYR A 320 -7.09 8.72 -14.14
C TYR A 320 -6.26 7.44 -14.16
N ILE A 321 -4.95 7.55 -14.40
CA ILE A 321 -4.02 6.40 -14.34
C ILE A 321 -4.11 5.67 -12.99
N SER A 322 -4.31 6.43 -11.92
CA SER A 322 -4.45 5.90 -10.57
C SER A 322 -5.63 4.95 -10.38
N ASP A 323 -6.67 5.10 -11.19
CA ASP A 323 -7.97 4.47 -10.93
C ASP A 323 -8.09 3.09 -11.61
N VAL A 324 -7.06 2.71 -12.39
CA VAL A 324 -6.97 1.43 -13.10
C VAL A 324 -5.84 0.52 -12.56
N GLY A 325 -5.34 0.81 -11.36
CA GLY A 325 -4.46 -0.05 -10.58
C GLY A 325 -3.24 -0.57 -11.37
N ILE A 326 -3.09 -1.89 -11.45
CA ILE A 326 -1.94 -2.52 -12.13
C ILE A 326 -1.81 -2.11 -13.60
N ILE A 327 -2.90 -1.74 -14.27
CA ILE A 327 -2.87 -1.23 -15.65
C ILE A 327 -2.24 0.16 -15.70
N GLY A 328 -2.51 1.00 -14.70
CA GLY A 328 -1.86 2.30 -14.57
C GLY A 328 -0.35 2.16 -14.31
N TYR A 329 0.03 1.18 -13.49
CA TYR A 329 1.45 0.83 -13.30
C TYR A 329 2.09 0.29 -14.59
N TYR A 330 1.40 -0.62 -15.28
CA TYR A 330 1.80 -1.10 -16.60
C TYR A 330 2.03 0.05 -17.60
N SER A 331 1.12 1.03 -17.65
CA SER A 331 1.30 2.21 -18.51
C SER A 331 2.60 2.96 -18.21
N THR A 332 3.02 2.98 -16.95
CA THR A 332 4.23 3.69 -16.54
C THR A 332 5.51 2.87 -16.78
N VAL A 333 5.51 1.55 -16.51
CA VAL A 333 6.73 0.71 -16.50
C VAL A 333 6.72 -0.52 -17.43
N GLY A 334 5.65 -0.71 -18.18
CA GLY A 334 5.48 -1.79 -19.16
C GLY A 334 5.41 -3.20 -18.58
N LEU A 335 5.38 -4.19 -19.47
CA LEU A 335 5.42 -5.61 -19.09
C LEU A 335 6.67 -5.96 -18.28
N VAL A 336 7.80 -5.34 -18.59
CA VAL A 336 9.06 -5.57 -17.88
C VAL A 336 8.92 -5.15 -16.41
N GLY A 337 8.37 -3.97 -16.12
CA GLY A 337 8.12 -3.53 -14.75
C GLY A 337 7.06 -4.37 -14.02
N VAL A 338 5.99 -4.78 -14.71
CA VAL A 338 4.94 -5.65 -14.14
C VAL A 338 5.48 -7.05 -13.79
N SER A 339 6.49 -7.54 -14.51
CA SER A 339 7.10 -8.85 -14.22
C SER A 339 7.64 -8.97 -12.78
N ALA A 340 8.02 -7.85 -12.16
CA ALA A 340 8.44 -7.84 -10.76
C ALA A 340 7.33 -8.25 -9.78
N ILE A 341 6.07 -7.98 -10.14
CA ILE A 341 4.90 -8.34 -9.33
C ILE A 341 4.62 -9.83 -9.46
N ILE A 342 4.74 -10.38 -10.67
CA ILE A 342 4.65 -11.82 -10.91
C ILE A 342 5.75 -12.55 -10.12
N PHE A 343 6.98 -12.04 -10.16
CA PHE A 343 8.09 -12.61 -9.40
C PHE A 343 7.89 -12.54 -7.88
N TYR A 344 7.36 -11.43 -7.39
CA TYR A 344 6.93 -11.28 -6.00
C TYR A 344 5.89 -12.33 -5.60
N ILE A 345 4.80 -12.47 -6.37
CA ILE A 345 3.73 -13.44 -6.11
C ILE A 345 4.30 -14.86 -6.07
N TYR A 346 5.13 -15.23 -7.05
CA TYR A 346 5.82 -16.52 -7.07
C TYR A 346 6.65 -16.75 -5.80
N LYS A 347 7.49 -15.78 -5.40
CA LYS A 347 8.32 -15.87 -4.20
C LYS A 347 7.48 -15.97 -2.92
N PHE A 348 6.36 -15.26 -2.85
CA PHE A 348 5.44 -15.30 -1.72
C PHE A 348 4.80 -16.68 -1.58
N ILE A 349 4.20 -17.20 -2.65
CA ILE A 349 3.53 -18.51 -2.68
C ILE A 349 4.54 -19.63 -2.38
N ARG A 350 5.74 -19.58 -2.98
CA ARG A 350 6.80 -20.56 -2.72
C ARG A 350 7.18 -20.64 -1.23
N ASN A 351 7.12 -19.53 -0.52
CA ASN A 351 7.45 -19.45 0.91
C ASN A 351 6.21 -19.51 1.82
N TRP A 352 5.00 -19.74 1.29
CA TRP A 352 3.72 -19.67 2.02
C TRP A 352 3.70 -20.38 3.38
N LYS A 353 4.31 -21.58 3.46
CA LYS A 353 4.39 -22.38 4.69
C LYS A 353 5.24 -21.77 5.80
N TYR A 354 6.10 -20.81 5.47
CA TYR A 354 6.98 -20.09 6.40
C TYR A 354 6.51 -18.67 6.72
N ILE A 355 5.32 -18.30 6.26
CA ILE A 355 4.78 -16.95 6.41
C ILE A 355 3.66 -16.97 7.46
N ASP A 356 3.75 -16.05 8.42
CA ASP A 356 2.74 -15.90 9.46
C ASP A 356 1.41 -15.37 8.91
N LEU A 357 0.32 -15.69 9.62
CA LEU A 357 -1.05 -15.35 9.21
C LEU A 357 -1.21 -13.87 8.87
N GLY A 358 -0.66 -12.97 9.70
CA GLY A 358 -0.79 -11.52 9.46
C GLY A 358 -0.17 -11.06 8.14
N TYR A 359 0.98 -11.60 7.75
CA TYR A 359 1.59 -11.25 6.46
C TYR A 359 0.84 -11.87 5.27
N LYS A 360 0.22 -13.05 5.46
CA LYS A 360 -0.72 -13.62 4.47
C LYS A 360 -1.96 -12.75 4.30
N MET A 361 -2.54 -12.24 5.38
CA MET A 361 -3.66 -11.32 5.33
C MET A 361 -3.29 -10.05 4.56
N PHE A 362 -2.13 -9.44 4.85
CA PHE A 362 -1.66 -8.27 4.10
C PHE A 362 -1.51 -8.56 2.60
N PHE A 363 -0.89 -9.69 2.25
CA PHE A 363 -0.77 -10.12 0.86
C PHE A 363 -2.13 -10.27 0.17
N ILE A 364 -3.08 -11.00 0.79
CA ILE A 364 -4.41 -11.22 0.22
C ILE A 364 -5.16 -9.89 0.03
N MET A 365 -5.11 -8.98 1.01
CA MET A 365 -5.71 -7.65 0.86
C MET A 365 -5.13 -6.90 -0.35
N LYS A 366 -3.81 -6.95 -0.53
CA LYS A 366 -3.15 -6.30 -1.67
C LYS A 366 -3.52 -6.94 -3.01
N MET A 367 -3.68 -8.27 -3.06
CA MET A 367 -4.18 -8.95 -4.26
C MET A 367 -5.61 -8.53 -4.62
N ILE A 368 -6.51 -8.38 -3.64
CA ILE A 368 -7.89 -7.92 -3.88
C ILE A 368 -7.89 -6.49 -4.46
N LEU A 369 -6.99 -5.64 -3.96
CA LEU A 369 -6.89 -4.25 -4.39
C LEU A 369 -6.11 -4.06 -5.69
N VAL A 370 -5.50 -5.10 -6.28
CA VAL A 370 -4.52 -4.96 -7.38
C VAL A 370 -5.07 -4.24 -8.62
N VAL A 371 -6.37 -4.37 -8.90
CA VAL A 371 -7.02 -3.74 -10.06
C VAL A 371 -7.47 -2.31 -9.78
N PHE A 372 -7.81 -1.99 -8.52
CA PHE A 372 -8.47 -0.72 -8.17
C PHE A 372 -7.60 0.23 -7.33
N ASP A 373 -6.58 -0.29 -6.66
CA ASP A 373 -5.68 0.46 -5.79
C ASP A 373 -4.33 -0.24 -5.69
N PHE A 374 -3.60 -0.18 -6.79
CA PHE A 374 -2.34 -0.86 -6.85
C PHE A 374 -1.26 -0.07 -6.11
N TRP A 375 -0.69 -0.67 -5.06
CA TRP A 375 0.24 0.02 -4.16
C TRP A 375 1.51 0.52 -4.85
N MET A 376 1.88 -0.01 -6.03
CA MET A 376 3.04 0.48 -6.79
C MET A 376 2.74 1.69 -7.68
N CYS A 377 1.48 2.13 -7.77
CA CYS A 377 1.13 3.39 -8.45
C CYS A 377 1.49 4.61 -7.61
N TRP A 378 1.76 4.44 -6.31
CA TRP A 378 1.92 5.53 -5.37
C TRP A 378 3.23 5.40 -4.61
N ALA A 379 3.94 6.51 -4.43
CA ALA A 379 5.20 6.50 -3.67
C ALA A 379 4.99 6.03 -2.21
N ILE A 380 3.81 6.35 -1.66
CA ILE A 380 3.35 5.95 -0.32
C ILE A 380 3.07 4.45 -0.23
N GLY A 381 2.40 3.89 -1.25
CA GLY A 381 2.14 2.46 -1.31
C GLY A 381 3.44 1.66 -1.49
N ILE A 382 4.40 2.20 -2.27
CA ILE A 382 5.71 1.56 -2.48
C ILE A 382 6.52 1.48 -1.17
N ILE A 383 6.46 2.49 -0.30
CA ILE A 383 7.18 2.42 0.97
C ILE A 383 6.49 1.54 2.02
N ALA A 384 5.17 1.49 2.05
CA ALA A 384 4.46 0.48 2.83
C ALA A 384 4.83 -0.94 2.34
N TYR A 385 4.91 -1.12 1.02
CA TYR A 385 5.35 -2.37 0.40
C TYR A 385 6.81 -2.71 0.71
N GLY A 386 7.75 -1.77 0.61
CA GLY A 386 9.15 -1.97 0.98
C GLY A 386 9.31 -2.32 2.47
N THR A 387 8.54 -1.67 3.34
CA THR A 387 8.46 -2.01 4.77
C THR A 387 7.94 -3.43 4.98
N PHE A 388 6.87 -3.81 4.26
CA PHE A 388 6.31 -5.16 4.31
C PHE A 388 7.30 -6.22 3.80
N LEU A 389 7.98 -5.99 2.68
CA LEU A 389 8.97 -6.92 2.14
C LEU A 389 10.12 -7.16 3.13
N TYR A 390 10.52 -6.13 3.87
CA TYR A 390 11.53 -6.25 4.93
C TYR A 390 11.05 -7.17 6.05
N LEU A 391 9.84 -6.91 6.56
CA LEU A 391 9.23 -7.71 7.63
C LEU A 391 9.00 -9.16 7.20
N LEU A 392 8.59 -9.36 5.95
CA LEU A 392 8.38 -10.67 5.35
C LEU A 392 9.69 -11.47 5.26
N ASP A 393 10.78 -10.84 4.84
CA ASP A 393 12.08 -11.50 4.75
C ASP A 393 12.57 -11.96 6.13
N GLU A 394 12.45 -11.11 7.14
CA GLU A 394 12.83 -11.47 8.51
C GLU A 394 11.91 -12.55 9.10
N ASN A 395 10.61 -12.52 8.77
CA ASN A 395 9.65 -13.56 9.18
C ASN A 395 9.97 -14.93 8.56
N ILE A 396 10.18 -14.99 7.24
CA ILE A 396 10.54 -16.23 6.55
C ILE A 396 11.84 -16.79 7.12
N LYS A 397 12.83 -15.92 7.37
CA LYS A 397 14.11 -16.32 7.97
C LYS A 397 13.93 -16.90 9.37
N GLU A 398 13.19 -16.25 10.26
CA GLU A 398 12.92 -16.74 11.61
C GLU A 398 12.19 -18.10 11.56
N ASN A 399 11.16 -18.22 10.74
CA ASN A 399 10.35 -19.44 10.64
C ASN A 399 11.10 -20.61 9.99
N LYS A 400 11.97 -20.38 9.00
CA LYS A 400 12.86 -21.42 8.45
C LYS A 400 13.84 -21.94 9.51
N LEU A 401 14.41 -21.06 10.33
CA LEU A 401 15.32 -21.43 11.41
C LEU A 401 14.63 -22.21 12.54
N ILE A 402 13.37 -21.89 12.86
CA ILE A 402 12.58 -22.66 13.83
C ILE A 402 12.32 -24.07 13.28
N LYS A 403 11.93 -24.18 12.01
CA LYS A 403 11.62 -25.49 11.40
C LYS A 403 12.85 -26.36 11.19
N SER A 404 14.05 -25.81 11.03
CA SER A 404 15.28 -26.61 10.93
C SER A 404 15.78 -27.14 12.28
N LYS A 405 15.23 -26.65 13.40
CA LYS A 405 15.59 -27.06 14.77
C LYS A 405 14.59 -28.04 15.39
N LEU A 406 13.44 -28.22 14.73
CA LEU A 406 12.43 -29.24 15.02
C LEU A 406 12.65 -30.41 14.08
#